data_AF-A0A426X9Q6-F1
#
_entry.id   AF-A0A426X9Q6-F1
#
_cell.length_a   1.000
_cell.length_b   1.000
_cell.length_c   1.000
_cell.angle_alpha   90.00
_cell.angle_beta   90.00
_cell.angle_gamma   90.00
#
_symmetry.space_group_name_H-M   'P 1'
#
loop_
_entity.id
_entity.type
_entity.pdbx_description
1 polymer ?
#
loop_
_entity_poly.entity_id
_entity_poly.type
_entity_poly.pdbx_seq_one_letter_code
_entity_poly.pdbx_strand_id
1 'polypeptide(L)'
;MAVTVLAPGLSRKLKKVLETRTDSPDLLSSLATLSTFYADNTPQARRNLRSSIEQRALAINHHFLDASLSAQQLKAHSYLSLSHIHKEHYFLSGDIISTTERLKQELELTTQRQEIVSCFLRDYQLSNDEVLMEAIRCYTLSEVDTY
;
A
#
# COMPACT_ATOMS: atom_id res chain seq x y z
N MET A 1 67.60 -13.00 56.77
CA MET A 1 66.63 -13.04 55.66
C MET A 1 66.95 -11.90 54.70
N ALA A 2 67.44 -12.22 53.51
CA ALA A 2 67.82 -11.22 52.53
C ALA A 2 66.54 -10.59 51.94
N VAL A 3 66.29 -9.33 52.28
CA VAL A 3 65.28 -8.52 51.59
C VAL A 3 65.83 -8.30 50.18
N THR A 4 65.32 -9.04 49.21
CA THR A 4 65.62 -8.81 47.81
C THR A 4 65.04 -7.44 47.44
N VAL A 5 65.88 -6.41 47.48
CA VAL A 5 65.53 -5.06 47.01
C VAL A 5 65.33 -5.15 45.50
N LEU A 6 64.09 -5.43 45.11
CA LEU A 6 63.70 -5.50 43.73
C LEU A 6 63.88 -4.11 43.10
N ALA A 7 64.55 -4.04 41.95
CA ALA A 7 64.87 -2.77 41.30
C ALA A 7 63.62 -1.87 41.22
N PRO A 8 63.71 -0.56 41.50
CA PRO A 8 62.55 0.31 41.70
C PRO A 8 61.51 0.25 40.56
N GLY A 9 61.97 0.06 39.31
CA GLY A 9 61.12 -0.08 38.13
C GLY A 9 60.33 -1.39 38.08
N LEU A 10 60.90 -2.49 38.57
CA LEU A 10 60.23 -3.80 38.65
C LEU A 10 59.16 -3.80 39.75
N SER A 11 59.48 -3.26 40.93
CA SER A 11 58.53 -3.11 42.04
C SER A 11 57.32 -2.26 41.61
N ARG A 12 57.55 -1.16 40.89
CA ARG A 12 56.49 -0.32 40.36
C ARG A 12 55.62 -1.04 39.32
N LYS A 13 56.22 -1.86 38.44
CA LYS A 13 55.46 -2.67 37.46
C LYS A 13 54.62 -3.75 38.13
N LEU A 14 55.20 -4.51 39.07
CA LEU A 14 54.48 -5.55 39.81
C LEU A 14 53.32 -4.96 40.59
N LYS A 15 53.56 -3.88 41.32
CA LYS A 15 52.50 -3.15 42.04
C LYS A 15 51.39 -2.74 41.09
N LYS A 16 51.73 -2.16 39.93
CA LYS A 16 50.74 -1.72 38.94
C LYS A 16 49.92 -2.89 38.36
N VAL A 17 50.56 -4.03 38.09
CA VAL A 17 49.88 -5.25 37.60
C VAL A 17 48.96 -5.84 38.66
N LEU A 18 49.40 -5.88 39.92
CA LEU A 18 48.60 -6.36 41.04
C LEU A 18 47.43 -5.42 41.38
N GLU A 19 47.60 -4.12 41.17
CA GLU A 19 46.56 -3.10 41.40
C GLU A 19 45.56 -2.99 40.23
N THR A 20 45.94 -3.40 39.01
CA THR A 20 44.97 -3.52 37.91
C THR A 20 44.00 -4.66 38.21
N ARG A 21 42.82 -4.29 38.74
CA ARG A 21 41.68 -5.19 38.90
C ARG A 21 41.22 -5.71 37.53
N THR A 22 41.72 -6.86 37.12
CA THR A 22 41.35 -7.55 35.87
C THR A 22 39.95 -8.15 35.91
N ASP A 23 39.39 -8.31 37.10
CA ASP A 23 38.22 -9.16 37.32
C ASP A 23 36.90 -8.37 37.35
N SER A 24 36.97 -7.07 37.07
CA SER A 24 35.77 -6.23 36.94
C SER A 24 34.98 -6.64 35.69
N PRO A 25 33.65 -6.84 35.79
CA PRO A 25 32.83 -7.24 34.65
C PRO A 25 32.89 -6.23 33.50
N ASP A 26 32.97 -4.93 33.79
CA ASP A 26 33.08 -3.87 32.77
C ASP A 26 34.40 -3.90 32.01
N LEU A 27 35.48 -4.29 32.70
CA LEU A 27 36.78 -4.42 32.05
C LEU A 27 36.82 -5.66 31.16
N LEU A 28 36.27 -6.78 31.63
CA LEU A 28 36.16 -8.01 30.86
C LEU A 28 35.29 -7.81 29.61
N SER A 29 34.17 -7.10 29.71
CA SER A 29 33.32 -6.79 28.56
C SER A 29 34.02 -5.88 27.55
N SER A 30 34.77 -4.89 28.02
CA SER A 30 35.58 -4.00 27.18
C SER A 30 36.70 -4.76 26.46
N LEU A 31 37.38 -5.67 27.17
CA LEU A 31 38.43 -6.53 26.59
C LEU A 31 37.86 -7.53 25.58
N ALA A 32 36.70 -8.13 25.87
CA ALA A 32 35.99 -8.99 24.92
C ALA A 32 35.62 -8.22 23.65
N THR A 33 35.12 -6.99 23.80
CA THR A 33 34.81 -6.11 22.67
C THR A 33 36.06 -5.79 21.84
N LEU A 34 37.19 -5.45 22.49
CA LEU A 34 38.47 -5.22 21.82
C LEU A 34 38.98 -6.47 21.07
N SER A 35 38.76 -7.66 21.63
CA SER A 35 39.10 -8.92 20.98
C SER A 35 38.30 -9.17 19.70
N THR A 36 37.17 -8.49 19.48
CA THR A 36 36.44 -8.53 18.20
C THR A 36 37.08 -7.66 17.11
N PHE A 37 37.99 -6.73 17.49
CA PHE A 37 38.69 -5.87 16.54
C PHE A 37 40.02 -6.46 16.08
N TYR A 38 40.69 -7.25 16.91
CA TYR A 38 41.91 -7.96 16.54
C TYR A 38 42.00 -9.32 17.24
N ALA A 39 42.36 -10.35 16.48
CA ALA A 39 42.64 -11.68 17.03
C ALA A 39 43.96 -11.71 17.81
N ASP A 40 44.98 -11.01 17.30
CA ASP A 40 46.31 -10.95 17.91
C ASP A 40 46.63 -9.58 18.48
N ASN A 41 47.07 -9.55 19.74
CA ASN A 41 47.42 -8.32 20.46
C ASN A 41 48.82 -7.79 20.10
N THR A 42 49.02 -7.43 18.83
CA THR A 42 50.29 -6.88 18.33
C THR A 42 50.34 -5.34 18.43
N PRO A 43 51.54 -4.72 18.50
CA PRO A 43 51.67 -3.26 18.50
C PRO A 43 51.07 -2.60 17.24
N GLN A 44 51.08 -3.29 16.10
CA GLN A 44 50.47 -2.84 14.84
C GLN A 44 48.95 -2.86 14.96
N ALA A 45 48.36 -3.96 15.45
CA ALA A 45 46.91 -4.07 15.66
C ALA A 45 46.39 -2.99 16.61
N ARG A 46 47.09 -2.73 17.72
CA ARG A 46 46.75 -1.65 18.66
C ARG A 46 46.80 -0.26 18.01
N ARG A 47 47.79 0.00 17.15
CA ARG A 47 47.92 1.27 16.41
C ARG A 47 46.78 1.46 15.39
N ASN A 48 46.33 0.38 14.76
CA ASN A 48 45.30 0.42 13.72
C ASN A 48 43.88 0.40 14.26
N LEU A 49 43.69 0.13 15.57
CA LEU A 49 42.38 0.00 16.21
C LEU A 49 41.41 1.15 15.86
N ARG A 50 41.90 2.39 15.90
CA ARG A 50 41.08 3.56 15.55
C ARG A 50 40.54 3.48 14.12
N SER A 51 41.41 3.20 13.15
CA SER A 51 41.02 3.09 11.75
C SER A 51 40.04 1.92 11.53
N SER A 52 40.26 0.78 12.19
CA SER A 52 39.34 -0.36 12.11
C SER A 52 37.96 -0.06 12.71
N ILE A 53 37.89 0.70 13.81
CA ILE A 53 36.63 1.17 14.39
C ILE A 53 35.90 2.09 13.41
N GLU A 54 36.61 3.07 12.85
CA GLU A 54 36.04 4.03 11.90
C GLU A 54 35.52 3.33 10.63
N GLN A 55 36.28 2.37 10.08
CA GLN A 55 35.86 1.57 8.93
C GLN A 55 34.62 0.72 9.23
N ARG A 56 34.59 0.05 10.39
CA ARG A 56 33.41 -0.76 10.79
C ARG A 56 32.18 0.13 10.97
N ALA A 57 32.32 1.30 11.60
CA ALA A 57 31.22 2.25 11.78
C ALA A 57 30.68 2.74 10.42
N LEU A 58 31.58 3.07 9.49
CA LEU A 58 31.22 3.48 8.13
C LEU A 58 30.49 2.36 7.38
N ALA A 59 30.98 1.11 7.47
CA ALA A 59 30.31 -0.05 6.87
C ALA A 59 28.90 -0.29 7.43
N ILE A 60 28.71 -0.14 8.75
CA ILE A 60 27.38 -0.25 9.38
C ILE A 60 26.44 0.83 8.84
N ASN A 61 26.92 2.07 8.70
CA ASN A 61 26.11 3.17 8.15
C ASN A 61 25.69 2.90 6.70
N HIS A 62 26.61 2.41 5.85
CA HIS A 62 26.27 2.03 4.48
C HIS A 62 25.21 0.93 4.44
N HIS A 63 25.40 -0.14 5.22
CA HIS A 63 24.44 -1.22 5.32
C HIS A 63 23.05 -0.73 5.76
N PHE A 64 22.99 0.20 6.73
CA PHE A 64 21.72 0.81 7.16
C PHE A 64 21.05 1.60 6.04
N LEU A 65 21.81 2.38 5.27
CA LEU A 65 21.29 3.16 4.14
C LEU A 65 20.76 2.25 3.03
N ASP A 66 21.49 1.20 2.66
CA ASP A 66 21.10 0.26 1.61
C ASP A 66 19.82 -0.51 1.99
N ALA A 67 19.74 -0.97 3.24
CA ALA A 67 18.55 -1.62 3.76
C ALA A 67 17.34 -0.67 3.79
N SER A 68 17.57 0.59 4.17
CA SER A 68 16.50 1.60 4.23
C SER A 68 16.01 2.02 2.86
N LEU A 69 16.91 2.14 1.87
CA LEU A 69 16.59 2.54 0.50
C LEU A 69 15.62 1.54 -0.15
N SER A 70 15.86 0.25 0.04
CA SER A 70 14.97 -0.81 -0.45
C SER A 70 13.55 -0.68 0.14
N ALA A 71 13.44 -0.42 1.45
CA ALA A 71 12.16 -0.22 2.12
C ALA A 71 11.44 1.06 1.66
N GLN A 72 12.18 2.13 1.39
CA GLN A 72 11.64 3.39 0.88
C GLN A 72 11.11 3.26 -0.55
N GLN A 73 11.84 2.55 -1.43
CA GLN A 73 11.42 2.30 -2.80
C GLN A 73 10.11 1.50 -2.87
N LEU A 74 9.97 0.45 -2.04
CA LEU A 74 8.73 -0.33 -1.94
C LEU A 74 7.55 0.53 -1.51
N LYS A 75 7.74 1.40 -0.51
CA LYS A 75 6.71 2.35 -0.06
C LYS A 75 6.32 3.30 -1.20
N ALA A 76 7.29 3.91 -1.88
CA ALA A 76 7.02 4.83 -2.98
C ALA A 76 6.23 4.18 -4.12
N HIS A 77 6.61 2.97 -4.54
CA HIS A 77 5.88 2.20 -5.55
C HIS A 77 4.45 1.87 -5.13
N SER A 78 4.24 1.50 -3.87
CA SER A 78 2.90 1.22 -3.34
C SER A 78 2.00 2.45 -3.39
N TYR A 79 2.48 3.61 -2.89
CA TYR A 79 1.71 4.87 -2.94
C TYR A 79 1.38 5.29 -4.38
N LEU A 80 2.34 5.20 -5.30
CA LEU A 80 2.11 5.50 -6.71
C LEU A 80 1.07 4.56 -7.33
N SER A 81 1.14 3.25 -7.05
CA SER A 81 0.20 2.26 -7.57
C SER A 81 -1.21 2.50 -7.05
N LEU A 82 -1.35 2.70 -5.73
CA LEU A 82 -2.63 3.06 -5.11
C LEU A 82 -3.21 4.34 -5.72
N SER A 83 -2.39 5.37 -5.92
CA SER A 83 -2.85 6.62 -6.53
C SER A 83 -3.35 6.45 -7.97
N HIS A 84 -2.74 5.57 -8.76
CA HIS A 84 -3.19 5.26 -10.12
C HIS A 84 -4.53 4.52 -10.09
N ILE A 85 -4.64 3.46 -9.29
CA ILE A 85 -5.89 2.69 -9.14
C ILE A 85 -7.03 3.59 -8.69
N HIS A 86 -6.76 4.48 -7.72
CA HIS A 86 -7.76 5.41 -7.19
C HIS A 86 -8.24 6.38 -8.27
N LYS A 87 -7.33 6.92 -9.10
CA LYS A 87 -7.68 7.81 -10.23
C LYS A 87 -8.50 7.08 -11.29
N GLU A 88 -8.08 5.89 -11.70
CA GLU A 88 -8.81 5.09 -12.69
C GLU A 88 -10.21 4.73 -12.19
N HIS A 89 -10.34 4.35 -10.92
CA HIS A 89 -11.63 4.03 -10.32
C HIS A 89 -12.56 5.25 -10.27
N TYR A 90 -12.06 6.45 -9.92
CA TYR A 90 -12.88 7.66 -9.95
C TYR A 90 -13.32 8.05 -11.36
N PHE A 91 -12.42 7.93 -12.34
CA PHE A 91 -12.75 8.19 -13.73
C PHE A 91 -13.84 7.23 -14.22
N LEU A 92 -13.63 5.92 -14.07
CA LEU A 92 -14.57 4.89 -14.48
C LEU A 92 -15.93 5.01 -13.77
N SER A 93 -15.92 5.26 -12.45
CA SER A 93 -17.15 5.44 -11.67
C SER A 93 -17.95 6.66 -12.15
N GLY A 94 -17.27 7.78 -12.46
CA GLY A 94 -17.90 8.96 -13.05
C GLY A 94 -18.58 8.67 -14.39
N ASP A 95 -17.92 7.91 -15.26
CA ASP A 95 -18.47 7.49 -16.55
C ASP A 95 -19.68 6.56 -16.37
N ILE A 96 -19.62 5.59 -15.45
CA ILE A 96 -20.74 4.70 -15.15
C ILE A 96 -21.94 5.48 -14.59
N ILE A 97 -21.71 6.44 -13.70
CA ILE A 97 -22.76 7.29 -13.14
C ILE A 97 -23.43 8.11 -14.25
N SER A 98 -22.64 8.77 -15.09
CA SER A 98 -23.18 9.60 -16.17
C SER A 98 -23.97 8.79 -17.20
N THR A 99 -23.48 7.61 -17.57
CA THR A 99 -24.17 6.71 -18.51
C THR A 99 -25.46 6.15 -17.90
N THR A 100 -25.46 5.81 -16.62
CA THR A 100 -26.65 5.32 -15.91
C THR A 100 -27.73 6.40 -15.79
N GLU A 101 -27.35 7.63 -15.45
CA GLU A 101 -28.29 8.76 -15.39
C GLU A 101 -28.92 9.08 -16.76
N ARG A 102 -28.11 9.05 -17.83
CA ARG A 102 -28.64 9.20 -19.20
C ARG A 102 -29.66 8.10 -19.54
N LEU A 103 -29.31 6.83 -19.30
CA LEU A 103 -30.20 5.70 -19.56
C LEU A 103 -31.50 5.77 -18.74
N LYS A 104 -31.41 6.24 -17.49
CA LYS A 104 -32.58 6.45 -16.63
C LYS A 104 -33.53 7.51 -17.20
N GLN A 105 -33.00 8.62 -17.72
CA GLN A 105 -33.80 9.65 -18.38
C GLN A 105 -34.45 9.13 -19.67
N GLU A 106 -33.70 8.39 -20.49
CA GLU A 106 -34.23 7.77 -21.71
C GLU A 106 -35.33 6.74 -21.42
N LEU A 107 -35.19 5.97 -20.34
CA LEU A 107 -36.18 5.02 -19.87
C LEU A 107 -37.47 5.73 -19.44
N GLU A 108 -37.36 6.81 -18.66
CA GLU A 108 -38.51 7.60 -18.21
C GLU A 108 -39.30 8.17 -19.40
N LEU A 109 -38.61 8.77 -20.37
CA LEU A 109 -39.24 9.31 -21.58
C LEU A 109 -39.94 8.22 -22.41
N THR A 110 -39.28 7.06 -22.58
CA THR A 110 -39.86 5.92 -23.29
C THR A 110 -41.11 5.40 -22.57
N THR A 111 -41.07 5.33 -21.25
CA THR A 111 -42.19 4.85 -20.42
C THR A 111 -43.38 5.79 -20.50
N GLN A 112 -43.16 7.11 -20.41
CA GLN A 112 -44.22 8.12 -20.57
C GLN A 112 -44.87 8.01 -21.96
N ARG A 113 -44.09 7.84 -23.02
CA ARG A 113 -44.62 7.65 -24.38
C ARG A 113 -45.44 6.37 -24.50
N GLN A 114 -44.97 5.27 -23.90
CA GLN A 114 -45.72 4.02 -23.86
C GLN A 114 -47.07 4.19 -23.14
N GLU A 115 -47.09 4.92 -22.02
CA GLU A 115 -48.31 5.20 -21.28
C GLU A 115 -49.31 5.99 -22.14
N ILE A 116 -48.86 7.06 -22.81
CA ILE A 116 -49.70 7.85 -23.72
C ILE A 116 -50.29 6.97 -24.83
N VAL A 117 -49.45 6.15 -25.49
CA VAL A 117 -49.92 5.24 -26.55
C VAL A 117 -50.92 4.22 -25.98
N SER A 118 -50.70 3.72 -24.76
CA SER A 118 -51.61 2.76 -24.13
C SER A 118 -52.97 3.38 -23.78
N CYS A 119 -52.99 4.63 -23.31
CA CYS A 119 -54.23 5.38 -23.09
C CYS A 119 -54.93 5.65 -24.42
N PHE A 120 -54.20 6.10 -25.44
CA PHE A 120 -54.76 6.32 -26.77
C PHE A 120 -55.39 5.05 -27.35
N LEU A 121 -54.71 3.91 -27.28
CA LEU A 121 -55.26 2.65 -27.75
C LEU A 121 -56.49 2.21 -26.95
N ARG A 122 -56.56 2.50 -25.65
CA ARG A 122 -57.75 2.21 -24.83
C ARG A 122 -58.95 3.05 -25.24
N ASP A 123 -58.72 4.34 -25.51
CA ASP A 123 -59.79 5.31 -25.71
C ASP A 123 -60.26 5.38 -27.18
N TYR A 124 -59.40 5.03 -28.14
CA TYR A 124 -59.67 5.11 -29.58
C TYR A 124 -59.72 3.77 -30.31
N GLN A 125 -59.57 2.64 -29.61
CA GLN A 125 -60.05 1.37 -30.17
C GLN A 125 -61.57 1.34 -30.06
N LEU A 126 -62.24 1.05 -31.18
CA LEU A 126 -63.66 0.74 -31.19
C LEU A 126 -63.89 -0.39 -30.16
N SER A 127 -64.83 -0.20 -29.23
CA SER A 127 -65.25 -1.31 -28.39
C SER A 127 -65.66 -2.46 -29.30
N ASN A 128 -65.45 -3.72 -28.89
CA ASN A 128 -65.93 -4.87 -29.67
C ASN A 128 -67.44 -4.72 -29.99
N ASP A 129 -68.19 -4.04 -29.12
CA ASP A 129 -69.60 -3.71 -29.34
C ASP A 129 -69.83 -2.63 -30.42
N GLU A 130 -68.93 -1.67 -30.59
CA GLU A 130 -69.00 -0.64 -31.63
C GLU A 130 -68.59 -1.19 -33.00
N VAL A 131 -67.57 -2.06 -33.04
CA VAL A 131 -67.22 -2.81 -34.26
C VAL A 131 -68.39 -3.70 -34.68
N LEU A 132 -69.05 -4.36 -33.71
CA LEU A 132 -70.20 -5.21 -33.95
C LEU A 132 -71.43 -4.38 -34.40
N MET A 133 -71.69 -3.24 -33.78
CA MET A 133 -72.77 -2.34 -34.20
C MET A 133 -72.54 -1.76 -35.60
N GLU A 134 -71.31 -1.38 -35.95
CA GLU A 134 -71.00 -0.89 -37.30
C GLU A 134 -71.10 -2.01 -38.35
N ALA A 135 -70.66 -3.22 -38.02
CA ALA A 135 -70.85 -4.39 -38.89
C ALA A 135 -72.34 -4.72 -39.12
N ILE A 136 -73.15 -4.67 -38.07
CA ILE A 136 -74.61 -4.85 -38.16
C ILE A 136 -75.25 -3.71 -38.98
N ARG A 137 -74.84 -2.46 -38.77
CA ARG A 137 -75.33 -1.30 -39.52
C ARG A 137 -75.04 -1.44 -41.02
N CYS A 138 -73.81 -1.82 -41.38
CA CYS A 138 -73.42 -2.08 -42.77
C CYS A 138 -74.24 -3.22 -43.40
N TYR A 139 -74.56 -4.28 -42.64
CA TYR A 139 -75.43 -5.36 -43.12
C TYR A 139 -76.86 -4.86 -43.40
N THR A 140 -77.44 -4.08 -42.48
CA THR A 140 -78.81 -3.53 -42.65
C THR A 140 -78.94 -2.50 -43.77
N LEU A 141 -77.91 -1.68 -44.03
CA LEU A 141 -77.90 -0.72 -45.14
C LEU A 141 -77.81 -1.45 -46.50
N SER A 142 -77.10 -2.57 -46.58
CA SER A 142 -77.03 -3.38 -47.80
C SER A 142 -78.36 -4.06 -48.17
N GLU A 143 -79.28 -4.25 -47.22
CA GLU A 143 -80.61 -4.80 -47.47
C GLU A 143 -81.63 -3.72 -47.94
N VAL A 144 -81.38 -2.44 -47.62
CA VAL A 144 -82.27 -1.32 -47.99
C VAL A 144 -82.00 -0.80 -49.41
N ASP A 145 -80.77 -0.93 -49.92
CA ASP A 145 -80.40 -0.54 -51.30
C ASP A 145 -80.77 -1.60 -52.38
N THR A 146 -81.46 -2.69 -51.99
CA THR A 146 -81.88 -3.79 -52.88
C THR A 146 -83.39 -3.88 -53.18
N TYR A 147 -84.14 -2.80 -53.01
CA TYR A 147 -85.57 -2.73 -53.43
C TYR A 147 -85.87 -1.54 -54.33
#